data_AF-A0A960RYE4-F1
#
_entry.id   AF-A0A960RYE4-F1
#
_cell.length_a   1.000
_cell.length_b   1.000
_cell.length_c   1.000
_cell.angle_alpha   90.00
_cell.angle_beta   90.00
_cell.angle_gamma   90.00
#
_symmetry.space_group_name_H-M   'P 1'
#
loop_
_entity.id
_entity.type
_entity.pdbx_description
1 polymer ?
#
loop_
_entity_poly.entity_id
_entity_poly.type
_entity_poly.pdbx_seq_one_letter_code
_entity_poly.pdbx_strand_id
1 'polypeptide(L)'
;MKKIVLGALGLLPIAVFFLYLEGFREAHLHYDVPKELEWQAENASVEAILSQPFTYLDKGSQSYAFVDPTGNIVIKFLKFKHLKPPLLWQDSPRQKARKERKLRQLFDGYKTAFERHKEASGLLYVHLAKGGDFKKLLEVKGPWGETHFIDLSQIYFVIQKRGVSLEAELSRVLQDKHPEIAEEKILKMLGYYLDSYQKGLFDKDHALLRNTGFQGDEPLHFDVGMLVFDPKFKEPDFYEHDIEKNARAVAEWLDHAYPGYAKGLTRSMEAYLEKRLSRPITLESRP
;
A
#
# COMPACT_ATOMS: atom_id res chain seq x y z
N MET A 1 53.49 -4.78 18.77
CA MET A 1 52.49 -4.62 17.67
C MET A 1 51.65 -5.89 17.56
N LYS A 2 50.44 -5.89 18.10
CA LYS A 2 49.34 -6.83 17.78
C LYS A 2 48.15 -6.42 18.64
N LYS A 3 47.29 -5.57 18.09
CA LYS A 3 45.98 -5.28 18.65
C LYS A 3 44.98 -5.21 17.50
N ILE A 4 43.87 -5.91 17.71
CA ILE A 4 42.55 -5.73 17.12
C ILE A 4 42.38 -6.26 15.68
N VAL A 5 42.05 -7.54 15.58
CA VAL A 5 41.08 -8.07 14.59
C VAL A 5 40.24 -9.13 15.30
N LEU A 6 39.39 -8.72 16.23
CA LEU A 6 38.43 -9.63 16.88
C LEU A 6 37.15 -8.84 17.23
N GLY A 7 36.46 -8.35 16.19
CA GLY A 7 35.23 -7.57 16.34
C GLY A 7 34.23 -7.73 15.19
N ALA A 8 34.69 -8.14 14.00
CA ALA A 8 33.81 -8.28 12.82
C ALA A 8 33.07 -9.62 12.73
N LEU A 9 33.57 -10.69 13.36
CA LEU A 9 32.98 -12.05 13.24
C LEU A 9 31.72 -12.27 14.09
N GLY A 10 31.49 -11.47 15.13
CA GLY A 10 30.31 -11.59 16.00
C GLY A 10 29.05 -10.89 15.47
N LEU A 11 29.20 -9.91 14.57
CA LEU A 11 28.08 -9.13 14.02
C LEU A 11 27.49 -9.76 12.75
N LEU A 12 28.27 -10.54 12.00
CA LEU A 12 27.82 -11.20 10.77
C LEU A 12 26.66 -12.19 11.00
N PRO A 13 26.71 -13.08 12.02
CA PRO A 13 25.59 -14.01 12.29
C PRO A 13 24.34 -13.28 12.74
N ILE A 14 24.50 -12.16 13.46
CA ILE A 14 23.40 -11.31 13.94
C ILE A 14 22.75 -10.57 12.78
N ALA A 15 23.54 -9.97 11.88
CA ALA A 15 23.05 -9.31 10.68
C ALA A 15 22.36 -10.30 9.72
N VAL A 16 22.96 -11.48 9.48
CA VAL A 16 22.34 -12.56 8.70
C VAL A 16 21.05 -13.06 9.35
N PHE A 17 21.00 -13.15 10.68
CA PHE A 17 19.79 -13.49 11.43
C PHE A 17 18.70 -12.43 11.29
N PHE A 18 19.02 -11.13 11.35
CA PHE A 18 18.06 -10.05 11.12
C PHE A 18 17.55 -10.04 9.68
N LEU A 19 18.42 -10.20 8.69
CA LEU A 19 18.05 -10.35 7.28
C LEU A 19 17.13 -11.56 7.06
N TYR A 20 17.36 -12.66 7.77
CA TYR A 20 16.49 -13.84 7.76
C TYR A 20 15.15 -13.63 8.49
N LEU A 21 15.10 -12.76 9.51
CA LEU A 21 13.86 -12.36 10.18
C LEU A 21 13.02 -11.38 9.35
N GLU A 22 13.66 -10.63 8.47
CA GLU A 22 13.02 -9.63 7.62
C GLU A 22 12.43 -10.21 6.33
N GLY A 23 12.91 -11.36 5.88
CA GLY A 23 12.43 -12.03 4.66
C GLY A 23 10.98 -12.53 4.65
N PHE A 24 10.62 -13.16 3.54
CA PHE A 24 9.35 -13.85 3.33
C PHE A 24 9.24 -15.07 4.26
N ARG A 25 8.07 -15.28 4.86
CA ARG A 25 7.79 -16.44 5.71
C ARG A 25 6.36 -16.92 5.50
N GLU A 26 6.22 -18.12 4.95
CA GLU A 26 4.93 -18.75 4.65
C GLU A 26 4.04 -18.90 5.89
N ALA A 27 4.62 -19.19 7.06
CA ALA A 27 3.89 -19.29 8.33
C ALA A 27 3.12 -18.00 8.72
N HIS A 28 3.47 -16.85 8.13
CA HIS A 28 2.74 -15.60 8.35
C HIS A 28 1.49 -15.45 7.46
N LEU A 29 1.32 -16.27 6.42
CA LEU A 29 0.19 -16.23 5.50
C LEU A 29 -1.06 -16.91 6.07
N HIS A 30 -0.86 -17.88 6.96
CA HIS A 30 -1.96 -18.66 7.52
C HIS A 30 -2.57 -18.00 8.76
N TYR A 31 -3.88 -17.77 8.71
CA TYR A 31 -4.71 -17.32 9.81
C TYR A 31 -6.16 -17.80 9.60
N ASP A 32 -6.85 -18.13 10.69
CA ASP A 32 -8.26 -18.53 10.62
C ASP A 32 -9.12 -17.29 10.76
N VAL A 33 -9.64 -16.85 9.62
CA VAL A 33 -10.51 -15.68 9.52
C VAL A 33 -11.94 -16.14 9.78
N PRO A 34 -12.76 -15.37 10.52
CA PRO A 34 -14.18 -15.66 10.68
C PRO A 34 -14.89 -15.75 9.32
N LYS A 35 -15.72 -16.77 9.11
CA LYS A 35 -16.36 -17.06 7.82
C LYS A 35 -17.19 -15.89 7.28
N GLU A 36 -17.77 -15.08 8.16
CA GLU A 36 -18.55 -13.90 7.78
C GLU A 36 -17.74 -12.77 7.15
N LEU A 37 -16.41 -12.81 7.27
CA LEU A 37 -15.50 -11.90 6.58
C LEU A 37 -15.05 -12.45 5.23
N GLU A 38 -15.22 -13.76 5.00
CA GLU A 38 -14.76 -14.37 3.77
C GLU A 38 -15.52 -13.82 2.56
N TRP A 39 -14.76 -13.43 1.55
CA TRP A 39 -15.31 -12.84 0.33
C TRP A 39 -14.37 -13.09 -0.84
N GLN A 40 -14.93 -13.28 -2.03
CA GLN A 40 -14.12 -13.42 -3.24
C GLN A 40 -14.85 -12.77 -4.41
N ALA A 41 -14.08 -12.20 -5.33
CA ALA A 41 -14.63 -11.66 -6.57
C ALA A 41 -15.06 -12.81 -7.49
N GLU A 42 -16.31 -12.79 -7.98
CA GLU A 42 -16.88 -13.89 -8.79
C GLU A 42 -16.33 -13.98 -10.23
N ASN A 43 -15.56 -12.99 -10.72
CA ASN A 43 -15.25 -12.88 -12.15
C ASN A 43 -13.92 -12.19 -12.47
N ALA A 44 -12.81 -12.90 -12.35
CA ALA A 44 -11.62 -12.56 -13.12
C ALA A 44 -10.92 -13.84 -13.53
N SER A 45 -10.88 -14.13 -14.84
CA SER A 45 -10.02 -15.19 -15.37
C SER A 45 -8.57 -14.73 -15.19
N VAL A 46 -8.01 -15.01 -14.00
CA VAL A 46 -6.62 -14.71 -13.63
C VAL A 46 -5.73 -15.95 -13.75
N GLU A 47 -6.21 -17.01 -14.40
CA GLU A 47 -5.50 -18.27 -14.55
C GLU A 47 -4.18 -18.07 -15.27
N ALA A 48 -4.18 -17.24 -16.32
CA ALA A 48 -2.98 -16.89 -17.08
C ALA A 48 -1.98 -16.06 -16.25
N ILE A 49 -2.48 -15.11 -15.44
CA ILE A 49 -1.63 -14.32 -14.53
C ILE A 49 -0.97 -15.24 -13.49
N LEU A 50 -1.68 -16.26 -13.03
CA LEU A 50 -1.21 -17.15 -11.98
C LEU A 50 -0.46 -18.37 -12.51
N SER A 51 -0.36 -18.59 -13.82
CA SER A 51 0.40 -19.73 -14.40
C SER A 51 1.90 -19.44 -14.54
N GLN A 52 2.32 -18.21 -14.25
CA GLN A 52 3.71 -17.78 -14.29
C GLN A 52 4.25 -17.61 -12.87
N PRO A 53 5.58 -17.72 -12.68
CA PRO A 53 6.20 -17.49 -11.38
C PRO A 53 6.20 -15.99 -11.02
N PHE A 54 6.22 -15.69 -9.74
CA PHE A 54 6.39 -14.33 -9.22
C PHE A 54 7.67 -14.18 -8.42
N THR A 55 8.28 -13.00 -8.44
CA THR A 55 9.52 -12.70 -7.68
C THR A 55 9.23 -11.72 -6.57
N TYR A 56 9.81 -11.94 -5.39
CA TYR A 56 9.67 -11.05 -4.25
C TYR A 56 10.03 -9.62 -4.64
N LEU A 57 9.10 -8.70 -4.39
CA LEU A 57 9.26 -7.28 -4.65
C LEU A 57 9.55 -6.54 -3.36
N ASP A 58 8.64 -6.66 -2.38
CA ASP A 58 8.73 -5.92 -1.12
C ASP A 58 7.80 -6.51 -0.04
N LYS A 59 7.82 -5.92 1.15
CA LYS A 59 7.00 -6.29 2.29
C LYS A 59 6.45 -5.07 3.00
N GLY A 60 5.13 -5.02 3.09
CA GLY A 60 4.40 -4.06 3.91
C GLY A 60 4.10 -4.58 5.32
N SER A 61 3.40 -3.75 6.08
CA SER A 61 2.90 -4.11 7.42
C SER A 61 1.91 -5.28 7.35
N GLN A 62 1.06 -5.31 6.32
CA GLN A 62 -0.05 -6.24 6.15
C GLN A 62 0.11 -7.23 5.01
N SER A 63 1.10 -7.09 4.12
CA SER A 63 1.28 -8.02 2.99
C SER A 63 2.73 -8.24 2.60
N TYR A 64 2.96 -9.32 1.86
CA TYR A 64 4.14 -9.53 1.03
C TYR A 64 3.77 -9.29 -0.42
N ALA A 65 4.57 -8.52 -1.16
CA ALA A 65 4.35 -8.23 -2.57
C ALA A 65 5.33 -9.01 -3.43
N PHE A 66 4.82 -9.62 -4.49
CA PHE A 66 5.62 -10.30 -5.50
C PHE A 66 5.21 -9.80 -6.88
N VAL A 67 6.18 -9.57 -7.76
CA VAL A 67 5.98 -9.04 -9.10
C VAL A 67 6.09 -10.15 -10.14
N ASP A 68 5.30 -10.03 -11.18
CA ASP A 68 5.32 -10.94 -12.31
C ASP A 68 6.55 -10.72 -13.24
N PRO A 69 6.80 -11.61 -14.21
CA PRO A 69 7.95 -11.47 -15.12
C PRO A 69 7.91 -10.22 -15.99
N THR A 70 6.72 -9.67 -16.27
CA THR A 70 6.58 -8.44 -17.06
C THR A 70 6.84 -7.17 -16.26
N GLY A 71 6.83 -7.27 -14.92
CA GLY A 71 6.99 -6.11 -14.04
C GLY A 71 5.74 -5.25 -13.90
N ASN A 72 4.58 -5.67 -14.43
CA ASN A 72 3.37 -4.85 -14.50
C ASN A 72 2.26 -5.32 -13.56
N ILE A 73 2.38 -6.52 -12.98
CA ILE A 73 1.38 -7.10 -12.09
C ILE A 73 2.07 -7.49 -10.78
N VAL A 74 1.38 -7.21 -9.68
CA VAL A 74 1.79 -7.62 -8.34
C VAL A 74 0.72 -8.52 -7.74
N ILE A 75 1.16 -9.65 -7.18
CA ILE A 75 0.37 -10.43 -6.24
C ILE A 75 0.79 -10.06 -4.82
N LYS A 76 -0.21 -9.77 -3.97
CA LYS A 76 0.01 -9.46 -2.56
C LYS A 76 -0.58 -10.57 -1.70
N PHE A 77 0.27 -11.26 -0.94
CA PHE A 77 -0.17 -12.23 0.06
C PHE A 77 -0.39 -11.52 1.40
N LEU A 78 -1.57 -11.68 2.00
CA LEU A 78 -1.87 -11.06 3.28
C LEU A 78 -1.10 -11.73 4.41
N LYS A 79 -0.57 -10.91 5.32
CA LYS A 79 0.34 -11.28 6.40
C LYS A 79 -0.32 -11.07 7.75
N PHE A 80 -0.49 -12.15 8.51
CA PHE A 80 -1.22 -12.14 9.79
C PHE A 80 -0.31 -12.25 11.01
N LYS A 81 1.03 -12.12 10.85
CA LYS A 81 2.00 -12.11 11.97
C LYS A 81 1.55 -11.16 13.10
N HIS A 82 1.05 -9.99 12.74
CA HIS A 82 0.65 -8.95 13.70
C HIS A 82 -0.67 -9.24 14.44
N LEU A 83 -1.43 -10.26 14.00
CA LEU A 83 -2.63 -10.74 14.70
C LEU A 83 -2.33 -11.92 15.63
N LYS A 84 -1.17 -12.58 15.47
CA LYS A 84 -0.72 -13.67 16.34
C LYS A 84 -0.10 -13.08 17.62
N PRO A 85 -0.79 -13.13 18.77
CA PRO A 85 -0.28 -12.59 20.02
C PRO A 85 0.88 -13.46 20.53
N PRO A 86 1.85 -12.89 21.27
CA PRO A 86 2.78 -13.68 22.06
C PRO A 86 2.01 -14.62 22.99
N LEU A 87 2.56 -15.81 23.24
CA LEU A 87 1.90 -16.92 23.94
C LEU A 87 1.27 -16.51 25.30
N LEU A 88 1.82 -15.49 25.96
CA LEU A 88 1.40 -15.02 27.28
C LEU A 88 0.19 -14.07 27.27
N TRP A 89 -0.27 -13.60 26.09
CA TRP A 89 -1.34 -12.59 25.99
C TRP A 89 -2.48 -13.00 25.06
N GLN A 90 -2.60 -14.28 24.71
CA GLN A 90 -3.49 -14.69 23.61
C GLN A 90 -4.99 -14.44 23.87
N ASP A 91 -5.40 -14.33 25.13
CA ASP A 91 -6.81 -14.50 25.51
C ASP A 91 -7.56 -13.29 26.07
N SER A 92 -6.96 -12.10 26.13
CA SER A 92 -7.75 -10.94 26.60
C SER A 92 -8.86 -10.57 25.60
N PRO A 93 -10.13 -10.38 26.06
CA PRO A 93 -11.24 -10.00 25.17
C PRO A 93 -10.98 -8.72 24.39
N ARG A 94 -10.31 -7.74 25.03
CA ARG A 94 -9.94 -6.47 24.39
C ARG A 94 -9.00 -6.67 23.20
N GLN A 95 -8.03 -7.59 23.28
CA GLN A 95 -7.14 -7.86 22.17
C GLN A 95 -7.84 -8.64 21.05
N LYS A 96 -8.73 -9.59 21.38
CA LYS A 96 -9.54 -10.29 20.38
C LYS A 96 -10.39 -9.30 19.57
N ALA A 97 -11.15 -8.44 20.24
CA ALA A 97 -11.96 -7.40 19.59
C ALA A 97 -11.12 -6.42 18.74
N ARG A 98 -9.94 -6.01 19.23
CA ARG A 98 -9.04 -5.14 18.46
C ARG A 98 -8.55 -5.81 17.17
N LYS A 99 -8.24 -7.11 17.20
CA LYS A 99 -7.77 -7.86 16.03
C LYS A 99 -8.88 -8.06 15.03
N GLU A 100 -10.05 -8.47 15.50
CA GLU A 100 -11.22 -8.64 14.64
C GLU A 100 -11.56 -7.34 13.93
N ARG A 101 -11.53 -6.20 14.63
CA ARG A 101 -11.73 -4.88 14.01
C ARG A 101 -10.70 -4.58 12.92
N LYS A 102 -9.41 -4.86 13.16
CA LYS A 102 -8.35 -4.64 12.16
C LYS A 102 -8.52 -5.54 10.93
N LEU A 103 -8.88 -6.80 11.17
CA LEU A 103 -9.08 -7.79 10.12
C LEU A 103 -10.29 -7.42 9.26
N ARG A 104 -11.42 -7.10 9.90
CA ARG A 104 -12.63 -6.60 9.24
C ARG A 104 -12.33 -5.35 8.42
N GLN A 105 -11.61 -4.39 9.00
CA GLN A 105 -11.21 -3.17 8.28
C GLN A 105 -10.40 -3.49 7.02
N LEU A 106 -9.39 -4.36 7.13
CA LEU A 106 -8.57 -4.78 5.99
C LEU A 106 -9.41 -5.41 4.87
N PHE A 107 -10.31 -6.33 5.24
CA PHE A 107 -11.12 -7.09 4.28
C PHE A 107 -12.19 -6.20 3.64
N ASP A 108 -12.88 -5.39 4.44
CA ASP A 108 -13.85 -4.40 3.96
C ASP A 108 -13.20 -3.37 3.05
N GLY A 109 -11.95 -2.97 3.33
CA GLY A 109 -11.18 -2.05 2.49
C GLY A 109 -10.91 -2.62 1.10
N TYR A 110 -10.39 -3.84 1.01
CA TYR A 110 -10.20 -4.51 -0.28
C TYR A 110 -11.51 -4.75 -1.04
N LYS A 111 -12.57 -5.17 -0.34
CA LYS A 111 -13.90 -5.33 -0.94
C LYS A 111 -14.42 -4.01 -1.50
N THR A 112 -14.38 -2.95 -0.70
CA THR A 112 -14.79 -1.60 -1.10
C THR A 112 -14.01 -1.12 -2.31
N ALA A 113 -12.68 -1.31 -2.29
CA ALA A 113 -11.83 -0.93 -3.39
C ALA A 113 -12.16 -1.69 -4.67
N PHE A 114 -12.42 -2.99 -4.59
CA PHE A 114 -12.80 -3.78 -5.76
C PHE A 114 -14.18 -3.42 -6.31
N GLU A 115 -15.16 -3.17 -5.44
CA GLU A 115 -16.55 -2.88 -5.84
C GLU A 115 -16.75 -1.45 -6.32
N ARG A 116 -16.03 -0.47 -5.73
CA ARG A 116 -16.32 0.96 -5.91
C ARG A 116 -15.14 1.77 -6.43
N HIS A 117 -13.93 1.20 -6.43
CA HIS A 117 -12.70 1.91 -6.77
C HIS A 117 -11.74 1.07 -7.62
N LYS A 118 -12.28 0.16 -8.43
CA LYS A 118 -11.51 -0.91 -9.10
C LYS A 118 -10.42 -0.36 -10.02
N GLU A 119 -10.77 0.62 -10.84
CA GLU A 119 -9.87 1.20 -11.83
C GLU A 119 -8.68 1.88 -11.17
N ALA A 120 -8.96 2.76 -10.20
CA ALA A 120 -7.93 3.54 -9.51
C ALA A 120 -7.18 2.76 -8.43
N SER A 121 -7.74 1.67 -7.89
CA SER A 121 -6.96 0.71 -7.10
C SER A 121 -6.15 -0.24 -7.98
N GLY A 122 -6.48 -0.36 -9.28
CA GLY A 122 -5.92 -1.35 -10.18
C GLY A 122 -6.05 -2.79 -9.69
N LEU A 123 -7.02 -3.07 -8.81
CA LEU A 123 -7.30 -4.44 -8.36
C LEU A 123 -7.86 -5.25 -9.53
N LEU A 124 -7.16 -6.33 -9.86
CA LEU A 124 -7.55 -7.28 -10.89
C LEU A 124 -8.38 -8.41 -10.29
N TYR A 125 -8.00 -8.86 -9.08
CA TYR A 125 -8.66 -9.95 -8.38
C TYR A 125 -8.42 -9.88 -6.88
N VAL A 126 -9.39 -10.38 -6.10
CA VAL A 126 -9.37 -10.39 -4.64
C VAL A 126 -9.88 -11.74 -4.15
N HIS A 127 -9.05 -12.45 -3.39
CA HIS A 127 -9.34 -13.74 -2.79
C HIS A 127 -9.20 -13.62 -1.27
N LEU A 128 -10.32 -13.39 -0.60
CA LEU A 128 -10.42 -13.25 0.85
C LEU A 128 -11.22 -14.40 1.47
N ALA A 129 -11.31 -15.56 0.81
CA ALA A 129 -11.98 -16.76 1.30
C ALA A 129 -11.03 -17.95 1.22
N LYS A 130 -10.98 -18.82 2.24
CA LYS A 130 -10.26 -20.09 2.12
C LYS A 130 -11.14 -21.16 1.49
N GLY A 131 -10.48 -22.10 0.82
CA GLY A 131 -11.17 -23.21 0.15
C GLY A 131 -11.86 -22.78 -1.14
N GLY A 132 -12.57 -23.73 -1.77
CA GLY A 132 -13.15 -23.58 -3.10
C GLY A 132 -12.38 -24.36 -4.18
N ASP A 133 -12.74 -24.13 -5.43
CA ASP A 133 -12.19 -24.87 -6.58
C ASP A 133 -10.78 -24.42 -6.99
N PHE A 134 -10.22 -23.44 -6.29
CA PHE A 134 -8.95 -22.80 -6.60
C PHE A 134 -7.73 -23.65 -6.19
N LYS A 135 -7.60 -24.86 -6.74
CA LYS A 135 -6.53 -25.83 -6.44
C LYS A 135 -5.24 -25.53 -7.22
N LYS A 136 -4.61 -24.39 -6.93
CA LYS A 136 -3.40 -23.95 -7.64
C LYS A 136 -2.23 -23.76 -6.68
N LEU A 137 -1.11 -24.41 -7.00
CA LEU A 137 0.19 -24.12 -6.42
C LEU A 137 0.87 -23.04 -7.26
N LEU A 138 1.17 -21.90 -6.64
CA LEU A 138 1.88 -20.80 -7.28
C LEU A 138 3.36 -20.85 -6.92
N GLU A 139 4.21 -20.86 -7.93
CA GLU A 139 5.65 -20.68 -7.75
C GLU A 139 5.97 -19.22 -7.42
N VAL A 140 6.64 -18.99 -6.30
CA VAL A 140 7.18 -17.67 -5.94
C VAL A 140 8.64 -17.76 -5.55
N LYS A 141 9.44 -16.77 -5.97
CA LYS A 141 10.85 -16.62 -5.58
C LYS A 141 10.95 -15.63 -4.43
N GLY A 142 11.55 -16.06 -3.33
CA GLY A 142 11.82 -15.23 -2.17
C GLY A 142 12.95 -14.22 -2.40
N PRO A 143 13.24 -13.38 -1.38
CA PRO A 143 14.26 -12.32 -1.48
C PRO A 143 15.67 -12.81 -1.81
N TRP A 144 16.00 -14.07 -1.52
CA TRP A 144 17.32 -14.67 -1.73
C TRP A 144 17.32 -15.66 -2.90
N GLY A 145 16.28 -15.63 -3.74
CA GLY A 145 16.12 -16.51 -4.89
C GLY A 145 15.60 -17.92 -4.55
N GLU A 146 15.31 -18.19 -3.29
CA GLU A 146 14.69 -19.44 -2.86
C GLU A 146 13.30 -19.60 -3.49
N THR A 147 12.96 -20.82 -3.92
CA THR A 147 11.67 -21.10 -4.56
C THR A 147 10.69 -21.69 -3.56
N HIS A 148 9.48 -21.14 -3.52
CA HIS A 148 8.35 -21.63 -2.73
C HIS A 148 7.18 -21.98 -3.64
N PHE A 149 6.39 -22.98 -3.23
CA PHE A 149 5.14 -23.33 -3.89
C PHE A 149 3.99 -23.08 -2.92
N ILE A 150 3.21 -22.04 -3.18
CA ILE A 150 2.17 -21.57 -2.28
C ILE A 150 0.82 -22.11 -2.76
N ASP A 151 0.13 -22.85 -1.89
CA ASP A 151 -1.25 -23.28 -2.16
C ASP A 151 -2.21 -22.10 -1.98
N LEU A 152 -2.70 -21.59 -3.12
CA LEU A 152 -3.57 -20.42 -3.16
C LEU A 152 -4.94 -20.67 -2.54
N SER A 153 -5.38 -21.93 -2.38
CA SER A 153 -6.64 -22.28 -1.70
C SER A 153 -6.58 -22.09 -0.18
N GLN A 154 -5.38 -21.98 0.39
CA GLN A 154 -5.15 -21.97 1.84
C GLN A 154 -4.77 -20.59 2.39
N ILE A 155 -4.68 -19.57 1.54
CA ILE A 155 -4.20 -18.24 1.89
C ILE A 155 -5.10 -17.14 1.31
N TYR A 156 -4.93 -15.92 1.82
CA TYR A 156 -5.64 -14.75 1.33
C TYR A 156 -4.69 -13.89 0.50
N PHE A 157 -5.15 -13.47 -0.68
CA PHE A 157 -4.33 -12.70 -1.60
C PHE A 157 -5.14 -11.77 -2.49
N VAL A 158 -4.45 -10.78 -3.05
CA VAL A 158 -5.00 -9.90 -4.09
C VAL A 158 -4.02 -9.80 -5.25
N ILE A 159 -4.56 -9.56 -6.44
CA ILE A 159 -3.78 -9.28 -7.65
C ILE A 159 -4.08 -7.83 -8.03
N GLN A 160 -3.03 -7.06 -8.25
CA GLN A 160 -3.11 -5.63 -8.52
C GLN A 160 -2.14 -5.25 -9.65
N LYS A 161 -2.49 -4.23 -10.42
CA LYS A 161 -1.53 -3.59 -11.32
C LYS A 161 -0.37 -3.00 -10.51
N ARG A 162 0.85 -3.07 -11.06
CA ARG A 162 2.03 -2.42 -10.49
C ARG A 162 2.08 -0.96 -10.93
N GLY A 163 2.39 -0.08 -9.99
CA GLY A 163 2.74 1.31 -10.27
C GLY A 163 4.05 1.72 -9.60
N VAL A 164 4.47 2.94 -9.89
CA VAL A 164 5.57 3.64 -9.25
C VAL A 164 4.98 4.61 -8.23
N SER A 165 5.48 4.63 -6.99
CA SER A 165 4.95 5.54 -5.96
C SER A 165 5.12 7.00 -6.35
N LEU A 166 4.25 7.86 -5.81
CA LEU A 166 4.34 9.29 -6.06
C LEU A 166 5.71 9.82 -5.62
N GLU A 167 6.20 9.42 -4.44
CA GLU A 167 7.54 9.80 -3.96
C GLU A 167 8.66 9.45 -4.96
N ALA A 168 8.63 8.23 -5.51
CA ALA A 168 9.65 7.77 -6.46
C ALA A 168 9.53 8.51 -7.80
N GLU A 169 8.30 8.71 -8.29
CA GLU A 169 8.06 9.41 -9.55
C GLU A 169 8.45 10.89 -9.46
N LEU A 170 8.06 11.58 -8.39
CA LEU A 170 8.46 12.96 -8.13
C LEU A 170 9.97 13.10 -7.98
N SER A 171 10.60 12.17 -7.26
CA SER A 171 12.07 12.17 -7.12
C SER A 171 12.75 12.07 -8.48
N ARG A 172 12.31 11.15 -9.33
CA ARG A 172 12.85 10.95 -10.67
C ARG A 172 12.75 12.23 -11.50
N VAL A 173 11.55 12.81 -11.65
CA VAL A 173 11.36 13.98 -12.52
C VAL A 173 12.04 15.25 -11.99
N LEU A 174 12.13 15.43 -10.67
CA LEU A 174 12.80 16.59 -10.08
C LEU A 174 14.33 16.49 -10.15
N GLN A 175 14.89 15.28 -10.03
CA GLN A 175 16.31 15.03 -10.28
C GLN A 175 16.68 15.29 -11.75
N ASP A 176 15.78 14.93 -12.66
CA ASP A 176 15.89 15.20 -14.10
C ASP A 176 15.58 16.67 -14.47
N LYS A 177 15.28 17.53 -13.48
CA LYS A 177 14.99 18.97 -13.64
C LYS A 177 13.74 19.29 -14.48
N HIS A 178 12.68 18.49 -14.30
CA HIS A 178 11.37 18.67 -14.91
C HIS A 178 10.29 19.03 -13.88
N PRO A 179 10.36 20.23 -13.26
CA PRO A 179 9.39 20.65 -12.24
C PRO A 179 7.96 20.76 -12.76
N GLU A 180 7.78 21.06 -14.05
CA GLU A 180 6.46 21.12 -14.71
C GLU A 180 5.74 19.77 -14.70
N ILE A 181 6.48 18.67 -14.88
CA ILE A 181 5.92 17.31 -14.83
C ILE A 181 5.58 16.95 -13.37
N ALA A 182 6.44 17.34 -12.43
CA ALA A 182 6.18 17.12 -11.01
C ALA A 182 4.89 17.82 -10.56
N GLU A 183 4.70 19.08 -10.97
CA GLU A 183 3.48 19.83 -10.73
C GLU A 183 2.26 19.10 -11.27
N GLU A 184 2.29 18.69 -12.54
CA GLU A 184 1.18 17.95 -13.16
C GLU A 184 0.81 16.69 -12.36
N LYS A 185 1.81 15.88 -11.98
CA LYS A 185 1.60 14.64 -11.22
C LYS A 185 1.02 14.92 -9.84
N ILE A 186 1.52 15.92 -9.12
CA ILE A 186 1.00 16.32 -7.81
C ILE A 186 -0.47 16.75 -7.95
N LEU A 187 -0.78 17.64 -8.89
CA LEU A 187 -2.14 18.15 -9.07
C LEU A 187 -3.10 17.06 -9.54
N LYS A 188 -2.64 16.12 -10.39
CA LYS A 188 -3.42 14.94 -10.81
C LYS A 188 -3.73 14.04 -9.61
N MET A 189 -2.78 13.84 -8.69
CA MET A 189 -3.01 13.05 -7.47
C MET A 189 -3.98 13.74 -6.50
N LEU A 190 -3.85 15.06 -6.29
CA LEU A 190 -4.79 15.81 -5.45
C LEU A 190 -6.22 15.77 -6.04
N GLY A 191 -6.34 15.94 -7.35
CA GLY A 191 -7.62 15.78 -8.05
C GLY A 191 -8.22 14.39 -7.87
N TYR A 192 -7.40 13.36 -7.97
CA TYR A 192 -7.81 11.98 -7.74
C TYR A 192 -8.38 11.76 -6.32
N TYR A 193 -7.78 12.34 -5.28
CA TYR A 193 -8.33 12.27 -3.92
C TYR A 193 -9.65 13.01 -3.80
N LEU A 194 -9.74 14.23 -4.36
CA LEU A 194 -11.00 15.00 -4.40
C LEU A 194 -12.13 14.21 -5.07
N ASP A 195 -11.86 13.59 -6.22
CA ASP A 195 -12.83 12.75 -6.94
C ASP A 195 -13.23 11.51 -6.12
N SER A 196 -12.32 10.97 -5.31
CA SER A 196 -12.60 9.85 -4.41
C SER A 196 -13.56 10.26 -3.29
N TYR A 197 -13.34 11.41 -2.65
CA TYR A 197 -14.25 11.93 -1.63
C TYR A 197 -15.64 12.22 -2.18
N GLN A 198 -15.74 12.77 -3.40
CA GLN A 198 -17.04 12.99 -4.06
C GLN A 198 -17.82 11.70 -4.32
N LYS A 199 -17.11 10.57 -4.44
CA LYS A 199 -17.71 9.23 -4.50
C LYS A 199 -18.09 8.68 -3.12
N GLY A 200 -17.73 9.36 -2.03
CA GLY A 200 -17.92 8.91 -0.65
C GLY A 200 -16.84 7.92 -0.21
N LEU A 201 -15.72 7.87 -0.92
CA LEU A 201 -14.57 7.04 -0.56
C LEU A 201 -13.59 7.86 0.27
N PHE A 202 -13.12 7.28 1.36
CA PHE A 202 -12.17 7.93 2.26
C PHE A 202 -11.09 6.93 2.66
N ASP A 203 -9.83 7.35 2.53
CA ASP A 203 -8.70 6.57 2.98
C ASP A 203 -8.29 7.02 4.38
N LYS A 204 -8.25 6.07 5.32
CA LYS A 204 -7.81 6.34 6.69
C LYS A 204 -6.30 6.28 6.85
N ASP A 205 -5.57 5.86 5.82
CA ASP A 205 -4.10 5.92 5.80
C ASP A 205 -3.64 7.17 5.05
N HIS A 206 -3.00 8.10 5.77
CA HIS A 206 -2.62 9.41 5.22
C HIS A 206 -1.24 9.42 4.56
N ALA A 207 -0.76 8.25 4.12
CA ALA A 207 0.57 8.09 3.53
C ALA A 207 0.55 8.29 2.00
N LEU A 208 -0.01 9.41 1.53
CA LEU A 208 -0.23 9.70 0.10
C LEU A 208 1.02 9.42 -0.75
N LEU A 209 2.19 9.90 -0.35
CA LEU A 209 3.44 9.75 -1.09
C LEU A 209 3.86 8.30 -1.36
N ARG A 210 3.54 7.37 -0.44
CA ARG A 210 3.97 5.96 -0.50
C ARG A 210 2.86 5.01 -0.92
N ASN A 211 1.62 5.30 -0.52
CA ASN A 211 0.47 4.44 -0.77
C ASN A 211 -0.23 4.74 -2.10
N THR A 212 0.14 5.83 -2.76
CA THR A 212 -0.35 6.17 -4.10
C THR A 212 0.80 6.39 -5.06
N GLY A 213 0.47 6.39 -6.35
CA GLY A 213 1.44 6.57 -7.40
C GLY A 213 0.80 6.49 -8.77
N PHE A 214 1.57 6.02 -9.75
CA PHE A 214 1.13 5.99 -11.14
C PHE A 214 1.45 4.67 -11.82
N GLN A 215 0.59 4.29 -12.75
CA GLN A 215 0.93 3.35 -13.81
C GLN A 215 0.87 4.10 -15.14
N GLY A 216 2.04 4.44 -15.68
CA GLY A 216 2.13 5.41 -16.77
C GLY A 216 1.64 6.77 -16.29
N ASP A 217 0.55 7.27 -16.88
CA ASP A 217 -0.04 8.54 -16.48
C ASP A 217 -1.22 8.42 -15.51
N GLU A 218 -1.74 7.21 -15.28
CA GLU A 218 -2.95 7.02 -14.49
C GLU A 218 -2.65 6.87 -12.99
N PRO A 219 -3.32 7.65 -12.12
CA PRO A 219 -3.20 7.50 -10.67
C PRO A 219 -3.59 6.10 -10.21
N LEU A 220 -2.82 5.58 -9.26
CA LEU A 220 -3.01 4.25 -8.69
C LEU A 220 -2.91 4.31 -7.17
N HIS A 221 -3.79 3.58 -6.49
CA HIS A 221 -3.85 3.46 -5.04
C HIS A 221 -3.44 2.04 -4.62
N PHE A 222 -2.25 1.91 -4.05
CA PHE A 222 -1.64 0.62 -3.75
C PHE A 222 -2.19 -0.03 -2.48
N ASP A 223 -2.33 0.74 -1.39
CA ASP A 223 -2.71 0.21 -0.07
C ASP A 223 -4.15 0.59 0.30
N VAL A 224 -5.09 -0.18 -0.24
CA VAL A 224 -6.53 0.07 -0.05
C VAL A 224 -7.12 -0.64 1.18
N GLY A 225 -6.29 -1.23 2.04
CA GLY A 225 -6.74 -1.95 3.23
C GLY A 225 -7.45 -1.08 4.27
N MET A 226 -7.32 0.24 4.15
CA MET A 226 -7.91 1.23 5.05
C MET A 226 -9.02 2.07 4.39
N LEU A 227 -9.34 1.76 3.12
CA LEU A 227 -10.37 2.44 2.36
C LEU A 227 -11.75 2.15 2.94
N VAL A 228 -12.58 3.19 3.09
CA VAL A 228 -13.96 3.06 3.53
C VAL A 228 -14.90 3.81 2.61
N PHE A 229 -16.12 3.32 2.51
CA PHE A 229 -17.21 4.04 1.85
C PHE A 229 -18.21 4.53 2.89
N ASP A 230 -18.48 5.82 2.90
CA ASP A 230 -19.55 6.44 3.67
C ASP A 230 -19.98 7.74 2.95
N PRO A 231 -21.27 7.91 2.60
CA PRO A 231 -21.75 9.13 1.94
C PRO A 231 -21.40 10.43 2.65
N LYS A 232 -21.22 10.42 3.98
CA LYS A 232 -20.82 11.63 4.73
C LYS A 232 -19.46 12.18 4.30
N PHE A 233 -18.56 11.35 3.76
CA PHE A 233 -17.26 11.80 3.29
C PHE A 233 -17.33 12.68 2.04
N LYS A 234 -18.53 12.84 1.45
CA LYS A 234 -18.80 13.83 0.40
C LYS A 234 -19.00 15.24 0.96
N GLU A 235 -19.23 15.39 2.26
CA GLU A 235 -19.44 16.68 2.89
C GLU A 235 -18.09 17.38 3.08
N PRO A 236 -17.97 18.68 2.73
CA PRO A 236 -16.72 19.44 2.82
C PRO A 236 -16.02 19.34 4.19
N ASP A 237 -16.79 19.37 5.27
CA ASP A 237 -16.29 19.29 6.65
C ASP A 237 -15.43 18.05 6.92
N PHE A 238 -15.62 16.95 6.18
CA PHE A 238 -14.81 15.75 6.32
C PHE A 238 -13.56 15.76 5.45
N TYR A 239 -13.70 16.06 4.16
CA TYR A 239 -12.59 15.84 3.22
C TYR A 239 -11.64 17.02 3.11
N GLU A 240 -12.09 18.26 3.41
CA GLU A 240 -11.24 19.44 3.26
C GLU A 240 -10.01 19.39 4.17
N HIS A 241 -10.20 18.98 5.42
CA HIS A 241 -9.10 18.81 6.34
C HIS A 241 -8.14 17.70 5.89
N ASP A 242 -8.67 16.62 5.32
CA ASP A 242 -7.87 15.48 4.89
C ASP A 242 -7.04 15.79 3.64
N ILE A 243 -7.62 16.45 2.63
CA ILE A 243 -6.88 16.83 1.43
C ILE A 243 -5.77 17.85 1.73
N GLU A 244 -6.03 18.80 2.65
CA GLU A 244 -5.00 19.73 3.11
C GLU A 244 -3.86 19.02 3.83
N LYS A 245 -4.18 18.05 4.70
CA LYS A 245 -3.18 17.24 5.39
C LYS A 245 -2.30 16.47 4.41
N ASN A 246 -2.92 15.85 3.40
CA ASN A 246 -2.22 15.14 2.34
C ASN A 246 -1.33 16.08 1.50
N ALA A 247 -1.84 17.25 1.11
CA ALA A 247 -1.07 18.25 0.36
C ALA A 247 0.09 18.82 1.19
N ARG A 248 -0.11 19.02 2.50
CA ARG A 248 0.95 19.45 3.44
C ARG A 248 2.05 18.41 3.56
N ALA A 249 1.71 17.12 3.63
CA ALA A 249 2.73 16.06 3.64
C ALA A 249 3.60 16.07 2.37
N VAL A 250 3.02 16.39 1.21
CA VAL A 250 3.78 16.59 -0.03
C VAL A 250 4.67 17.85 0.06
N ALA A 251 4.14 18.96 0.56
CA ALA A 251 4.91 20.20 0.74
C ALA A 251 6.10 20.03 1.68
N GLU A 252 5.91 19.36 2.82
CA GLU A 252 6.96 19.04 3.80
C GLU A 252 8.04 18.15 3.19
N TRP A 253 7.64 17.14 2.41
CA TRP A 253 8.59 16.29 1.70
C TRP A 253 9.39 17.08 0.65
N LEU A 254 8.74 17.96 -0.11
CA LEU A 254 9.41 18.82 -1.09
C LEU A 254 10.41 19.77 -0.43
N ASP A 255 10.05 20.40 0.70
CA ASP A 255 10.93 21.30 1.44
C ASP A 255 12.21 20.58 1.91
N HIS A 256 12.05 19.35 2.39
CA HIS A 256 13.18 18.54 2.86
C HIS A 256 14.05 18.00 1.72
N ALA A 257 13.44 17.37 0.71
CA ALA A 257 14.16 16.62 -0.32
C ALA A 257 14.57 17.48 -1.53
N TYR A 258 13.78 18.52 -1.85
CA TYR A 258 13.93 19.34 -3.05
C TYR A 258 13.64 20.84 -2.78
N PRO A 259 14.36 21.49 -1.84
CA PRO A 259 14.07 22.85 -1.39
C PRO A 259 14.05 23.89 -2.52
N GLY A 260 14.81 23.67 -3.60
CA GLY A 260 14.83 24.54 -4.78
C GLY A 260 13.51 24.59 -5.56
N TYR A 261 12.65 23.58 -5.44
CA TYR A 261 11.35 23.51 -6.11
C TYR A 261 10.17 23.69 -5.15
N ALA A 262 10.40 23.50 -3.84
CA ALA A 262 9.35 23.43 -2.82
C ALA A 262 8.39 24.63 -2.85
N LYS A 263 8.91 25.87 -2.81
CA LYS A 263 8.07 27.08 -2.79
C LYS A 263 7.15 27.20 -4.00
N GLY A 264 7.67 26.88 -5.19
CA GLY A 264 6.90 26.96 -6.44
C GLY A 264 5.77 25.94 -6.48
N LEU A 265 6.10 24.68 -6.22
CA LEU A 265 5.15 23.57 -6.24
C LEU A 265 4.10 23.67 -5.13
N THR A 266 4.49 24.11 -3.93
CA THR A 266 3.55 24.37 -2.83
C THR A 266 2.53 25.43 -3.21
N ARG A 267 2.96 26.54 -3.83
CA ARG A 267 2.05 27.58 -4.31
C ARG A 267 1.08 27.06 -5.37
N SER A 268 1.53 26.17 -6.26
CA SER A 268 0.64 25.54 -7.24
C SER A 268 -0.40 24.64 -6.57
N MET A 269 -0.03 23.86 -5.55
CA MET A 269 -0.98 23.08 -4.76
C MET A 269 -2.00 23.97 -4.04
N GLU A 270 -1.55 25.05 -3.41
CA GLU A 270 -2.43 26.03 -2.75
C GLU A 270 -3.43 26.61 -3.75
N ALA A 271 -2.97 27.16 -4.87
CA ALA A 271 -3.84 27.75 -5.89
C ALA A 271 -4.86 26.72 -6.46
N TYR A 272 -4.43 25.47 -6.64
CA TYR A 272 -5.30 24.39 -7.08
C TYR A 272 -6.41 24.10 -6.06
N LEU A 273 -6.06 23.96 -4.77
CA LEU A 273 -7.01 23.68 -3.70
C LEU A 273 -7.91 24.88 -3.41
N GLU A 274 -7.40 26.10 -3.41
CA GLU A 274 -8.20 27.33 -3.23
C GLU A 274 -9.33 27.41 -4.24
N LYS A 275 -9.03 27.12 -5.51
CA LYS A 275 -10.02 27.08 -6.58
C LYS A 275 -11.08 26.00 -6.36
N ARG A 276 -10.68 24.82 -5.86
CA ARG A 276 -11.58 23.67 -5.67
C ARG A 276 -12.41 23.75 -4.40
N LEU A 277 -11.87 24.36 -3.34
CA LEU A 277 -12.50 24.49 -2.03
C LEU A 277 -13.16 25.86 -1.82
N SER A 278 -12.96 26.80 -2.76
CA SER A 278 -13.54 28.15 -2.72
C SER A 278 -13.20 28.95 -1.46
N ARG A 279 -11.99 28.74 -0.92
CA ARG A 279 -11.45 29.48 0.24
C ARG A 279 -9.92 29.51 0.20
N PRO A 280 -9.28 30.46 0.91
CA PRO A 280 -7.81 30.51 0.99
C PRO A 280 -7.22 29.24 1.60
N ILE A 281 -6.04 28.83 1.11
CA ILE A 281 -5.29 27.65 1.57
C ILE A 281 -3.85 28.06 1.83
N THR A 282 -3.28 27.58 2.94
CA THR A 282 -1.86 27.76 3.25
C THR A 282 -1.28 26.45 3.74
N LEU A 283 -0.34 25.91 2.97
CA LEU A 283 0.34 24.64 3.24
C LEU A 283 1.68 24.82 3.96
N GLU A 284 2.15 26.06 4.13
CA GLU A 284 3.34 26.35 4.94
C GLU A 284 3.22 25.73 6.33
N SER A 285 4.29 25.04 6.77
CA SER A 285 4.37 24.45 8.10
C SER A 285 4.16 25.55 9.13
N ARG A 286 3.13 25.41 9.98
CA ARG A 286 3.05 26.25 11.17
C ARG A 286 4.27 25.89 12.05
N PRO A 287 5.00 26.90 12.57
CA PRO A 287 6.18 26.68 13.38
C PRO A 287 5.89 25.86 14.64
#